data_AF-A0A7Z2PWG5-F1
#
_entry.id   AF-A0A7Z2PWG5-F1
#
_cell.length_a   1.000
_cell.length_b   1.000
_cell.length_c   1.000
_cell.angle_alpha   90.00
_cell.angle_beta   90.00
_cell.angle_gamma   90.00
#
_symmetry.space_group_name_H-M   'P 1'
#
loop_
_entity.id
_entity.type
_entity.pdbx_description
1 polymer ?
#
loop_
_entity_poly.entity_id
_entity_poly.type
_entity_poly.pdbx_seq_one_letter_code
_entity_poly.pdbx_strand_id
1 'polypeptide(L)'
;MNVSSKVLLASFVLVAAAGTVALAWFLPPIFGGKIGGEVCQWMAGKWASARNECVTRACYAAGDCGLWLHPSAWCRDLRTGDSIGEVYFRLGNPSKIEGNTYTWLDGKPDPVAFTATIENGVLASVNCL
;
A
#
# COMPACT_ATOMS: atom_id res chain seq x y z
N MET A 1 -32.84 52.92 -31.22
CA MET A 1 -32.53 51.48 -31.38
C MET A 1 -31.56 51.34 -32.53
N ASN A 2 -30.30 51.03 -32.25
CA ASN A 2 -29.26 50.80 -33.25
C ASN A 2 -28.50 49.54 -32.86
N VAL A 3 -28.71 48.46 -33.62
CA VAL A 3 -27.93 47.22 -33.51
C VAL A 3 -26.69 47.43 -34.35
N SER A 4 -25.52 47.56 -33.71
CA SER A 4 -24.24 47.70 -34.42
C SER A 4 -23.43 46.42 -34.28
N SER A 5 -23.34 45.71 -35.39
CA SER A 5 -22.44 44.60 -35.66
C SER A 5 -21.01 44.89 -35.22
N LYS A 6 -20.53 44.13 -34.23
CA LYS A 6 -19.10 43.87 -34.01
C LYS A 6 -18.92 42.41 -33.60
N VAL A 7 -19.47 41.51 -34.41
CA VAL A 7 -19.04 40.12 -34.46
C VAL A 7 -18.01 40.06 -35.58
N LEU A 8 -16.79 39.67 -35.19
CA LEU A 8 -15.63 39.24 -35.98
C LEU A 8 -14.40 40.02 -35.53
N LEU A 9 -13.64 39.40 -34.63
CA LEU A 9 -12.19 39.21 -34.71
C LEU A 9 -11.68 38.68 -33.36
N ALA A 10 -10.62 37.88 -33.43
CA ALA A 10 -9.87 37.27 -32.33
C ALA A 10 -10.43 35.94 -31.77
N SER A 11 -10.43 34.95 -32.66
CA SER A 11 -10.07 33.58 -32.30
C SER A 11 -8.65 33.51 -31.69
N PHE A 12 -8.42 32.48 -30.88
CA PHE A 12 -7.13 31.95 -30.41
C PHE A 12 -6.39 32.73 -29.32
N VAL A 13 -6.72 32.43 -28.05
CA VAL A 13 -5.77 32.56 -26.94
C VAL A 13 -5.87 31.31 -26.06
N LEU A 14 -4.89 30.43 -26.27
CA LEU A 14 -4.32 29.43 -25.35
C LEU A 14 -5.22 28.32 -24.75
N VAL A 15 -5.32 27.23 -25.50
CA VAL A 15 -5.34 25.86 -24.93
C VAL A 15 -3.91 25.54 -24.48
N ALA A 16 -3.58 25.72 -23.21
CA ALA A 16 -2.33 25.19 -22.63
C ALA A 16 -2.38 25.16 -21.08
N ALA A 17 -3.28 24.36 -20.49
CA ALA A 17 -3.22 24.07 -19.05
C ALA A 17 -3.87 22.72 -18.68
N ALA A 18 -3.80 21.72 -19.57
CA ALA A 18 -4.41 20.41 -19.32
C ALA A 18 -3.52 19.24 -19.80
N GLY A 19 -2.23 19.28 -19.46
CA GLY A 19 -1.26 18.35 -20.08
C GLY A 19 -0.10 17.85 -19.22
N THR A 20 -0.15 17.92 -17.88
CA THR A 20 1.00 17.47 -17.06
C THR A 20 0.67 16.61 -15.83
N VAL A 21 -0.58 16.22 -15.58
CA VAL A 21 -0.91 15.38 -14.40
C VAL A 21 -1.01 13.88 -14.71
N ALA A 22 -1.02 13.47 -15.99
CA ALA A 22 -1.35 12.10 -16.37
C ALA A 22 -0.14 11.13 -16.56
N LEU A 23 1.10 11.59 -16.39
CA LEU A 23 2.28 10.75 -16.71
C LEU A 23 2.90 10.01 -15.51
N ALA A 24 2.52 10.34 -14.28
CA ALA A 24 3.07 9.65 -13.10
C ALA A 24 2.46 8.26 -12.86
N TRP A 25 1.34 7.94 -13.51
CA TRP A 25 0.61 6.67 -13.31
C TRP A 25 0.99 5.58 -14.31
N PHE A 26 1.68 5.92 -15.40
CA PHE A 26 2.02 4.99 -16.48
C PHE A 26 3.50 4.56 -16.52
N LEU A 27 4.34 5.10 -15.64
CA LEU A 27 5.71 4.62 -15.51
C LEU A 27 5.73 3.49 -14.49
N PRO A 28 6.04 2.23 -14.88
CA PRO A 28 6.39 1.22 -13.90
C PRO A 28 7.57 1.77 -13.07
N PRO A 29 7.63 1.51 -11.76
CA PRO A 29 8.72 2.00 -10.93
C PRO A 29 10.05 1.54 -11.53
N ILE A 30 10.80 2.49 -12.10
CA ILE A 30 12.09 2.26 -12.80
C ILE A 30 13.16 1.81 -11.79
N PHE A 31 12.85 1.87 -10.49
CA PHE A 31 13.72 1.46 -9.40
C PHE A 31 13.46 0.00 -9.03
N GLY A 32 13.91 -0.91 -9.90
CA GLY A 32 13.97 -2.33 -9.56
C GLY A 32 15.21 -2.71 -8.74
N GLY A 33 15.14 -3.81 -8.00
CA GLY A 33 16.29 -4.35 -7.28
C GLY A 33 16.74 -3.53 -6.08
N LYS A 34 18.06 -3.41 -5.85
CA LYS A 34 18.61 -2.77 -4.64
C LYS A 34 18.18 -1.32 -4.47
N ILE A 35 18.18 -0.55 -5.57
CA ILE A 35 17.80 0.87 -5.56
C ILE A 35 16.33 1.03 -5.16
N GLY A 36 15.44 0.16 -5.67
CA GLY A 36 14.03 0.12 -5.25
C GLY A 36 13.87 -0.13 -3.76
N GLY A 37 14.67 -1.06 -3.21
CA GLY A 37 14.70 -1.35 -1.78
C GLY A 37 15.13 -0.17 -0.92
N GLU A 38 16.19 0.54 -1.32
CA GLU A 38 16.68 1.73 -0.61
C GLU A 38 15.66 2.87 -0.62
N VAL A 39 15.05 3.16 -1.78
CA VAL A 39 13.98 4.16 -1.91
C VAL A 39 12.77 3.77 -1.06
N CYS A 40 12.41 2.48 -1.05
CA CYS A 40 11.31 1.98 -0.24
C CYS A 40 11.56 2.20 1.26
N GLN A 41 12.77 1.91 1.73
CA GLN A 41 13.17 2.15 3.12
C GLN A 41 13.16 3.64 3.46
N TRP A 42 13.61 4.50 2.56
CA TRP A 42 13.59 5.96 2.75
C TRP A 42 12.16 6.50 2.93
N MET A 43 11.18 5.91 2.25
CA MET A 43 9.74 6.22 2.44
C MET A 43 9.11 5.48 3.63
N ALA A 44 9.91 4.85 4.49
CA ALA A 44 9.45 4.01 5.60
C ALA A 44 8.50 2.87 5.18
N GLY A 45 8.66 2.36 3.96
CA GLY A 45 7.96 1.20 3.42
C GLY A 45 8.72 -0.12 3.64
N LYS A 46 8.09 -1.22 3.23
CA LYS A 46 8.64 -2.58 3.26
C LYS A 46 8.89 -3.08 1.83
N TRP A 47 10.15 -3.37 1.53
CA TRP A 47 10.52 -3.86 0.21
C TRP A 47 10.14 -5.33 0.01
N ALA A 48 9.21 -5.59 -0.91
CA ALA A 48 8.83 -6.94 -1.33
C ALA A 48 9.70 -7.36 -2.52
N SER A 49 10.92 -7.83 -2.25
CA SER A 49 11.93 -8.16 -3.28
C SER A 49 11.43 -9.14 -4.35
N ALA A 50 10.61 -10.12 -3.98
CA ALA A 50 10.04 -11.09 -4.92
C ALA A 50 9.04 -10.48 -5.92
N ARG A 51 8.38 -9.37 -5.53
CA ARG A 51 7.43 -8.62 -6.38
C ARG A 51 8.06 -7.38 -7.02
N ASN A 52 9.27 -7.02 -6.59
CA ASN A 52 9.92 -5.77 -6.99
C ASN A 52 9.04 -4.53 -6.68
N GLU A 53 8.38 -4.55 -5.53
CA GLU A 53 7.39 -3.55 -5.11
C GLU A 53 7.69 -3.02 -3.70
N CYS A 54 7.36 -1.75 -3.46
CA CYS A 54 7.39 -1.16 -2.13
C CYS A 54 6.00 -1.19 -1.50
N VAL A 55 5.86 -1.94 -0.40
CA VAL A 55 4.63 -1.94 0.39
C VAL A 55 4.66 -0.76 1.35
N THR A 56 3.62 0.08 1.34
CA THR A 56 3.50 1.25 2.23
C THR A 56 2.43 1.02 3.28
N ARG A 57 2.34 1.90 4.29
CA ARG A 57 1.26 1.83 5.30
C ARG A 57 -0.14 2.00 4.72
N ALA A 58 -0.27 2.55 3.51
CA ALA A 58 -1.55 2.65 2.83
C ALA A 58 -2.06 1.29 2.30
N CYS A 59 -1.25 0.23 2.38
CA CYS A 59 -1.55 -1.03 1.72
C CYS A 59 -2.85 -1.69 2.16
N TYR A 60 -3.26 -1.47 3.42
CA TYR A 60 -4.51 -2.01 3.93
C TYR A 60 -5.71 -1.35 3.25
N ALA A 61 -5.70 -0.03 3.10
CA ALA A 61 -6.74 0.71 2.41
C ALA A 61 -6.73 0.44 0.90
N ALA A 62 -5.56 0.18 0.32
CA ALA A 62 -5.40 -0.16 -1.10
C ALA A 62 -5.69 -1.64 -1.41
N GLY A 63 -5.67 -2.52 -0.41
CA GLY A 63 -5.86 -3.96 -0.57
C GLY A 63 -4.63 -4.70 -1.12
N ASP A 64 -3.42 -4.14 -1.00
CA ASP A 64 -2.21 -4.62 -1.70
C ASP A 64 -1.04 -5.05 -0.79
N CYS A 65 -1.26 -5.21 0.52
CA CYS A 65 -0.18 -5.61 1.46
C CYS A 65 0.50 -6.93 1.07
N GLY A 66 -0.28 -7.86 0.49
CA GLY A 66 0.19 -9.15 -0.03
C GLY A 66 0.69 -10.11 1.05
N LEU A 67 1.16 -11.28 0.62
CA LEU A 67 1.65 -12.32 1.52
C LEU A 67 3.16 -12.20 1.73
N TRP A 68 3.61 -12.36 2.98
CA TRP A 68 5.03 -12.42 3.33
C TRP A 68 5.46 -13.86 3.60
N LEU A 69 6.72 -14.17 3.30
CA LEU A 69 7.29 -15.49 3.56
C LEU A 69 7.52 -15.73 5.06
N HIS A 70 7.99 -14.71 5.78
CA HIS A 70 8.26 -14.77 7.22
C HIS A 70 7.62 -13.60 7.96
N PRO A 71 6.28 -13.51 8.00
CA PRO A 71 5.57 -12.41 8.64
C PRO A 71 5.88 -12.28 10.14
N SER A 72 6.25 -13.38 10.82
CA SER A 72 6.59 -13.36 12.26
C SER A 72 7.79 -12.47 12.59
N ALA A 73 8.68 -12.21 11.62
CA ALA A 73 9.86 -11.36 11.81
C ALA A 73 9.52 -9.92 12.24
N TRP A 74 8.28 -9.47 11.99
CA TRP A 74 7.79 -8.14 12.37
C TRP A 74 6.84 -8.14 13.56
N CYS A 75 6.60 -9.29 14.19
CA CYS A 75 5.70 -9.37 15.34
C CYS A 75 6.13 -8.49 16.52
N ARG A 76 7.44 -8.38 16.77
CA ARG A 76 7.98 -7.54 17.85
C ARG A 76 7.69 -6.04 17.69
N ASP A 77 7.32 -5.63 16.48
CA ASP A 77 6.99 -4.25 16.18
C ASP A 77 5.51 -3.94 16.48
N LEU A 78 4.69 -4.97 16.68
CA LEU A 78 3.27 -4.84 16.99
C LEU A 78 3.03 -4.67 18.49
N ARG A 79 1.98 -3.92 18.81
CA ARG A 79 1.51 -3.65 20.17
C ARG A 79 -0.01 -3.72 20.23
N THR A 80 -0.53 -4.19 21.36
CA THR A 80 -1.98 -4.09 21.62
C THR A 80 -2.44 -2.64 21.44
N GLY A 81 -3.56 -2.46 20.73
CA GLY A 81 -4.11 -1.17 20.33
C GLY A 81 -3.68 -0.68 18.95
N ASP A 82 -2.70 -1.32 18.29
CA ASP A 82 -2.32 -0.98 16.92
C ASP A 82 -3.50 -1.16 15.97
N SER A 83 -3.66 -0.23 15.02
CA SER A 83 -4.73 -0.33 14.02
C SER A 83 -4.58 -1.59 13.17
N ILE A 84 -5.68 -2.15 12.67
CA ILE A 84 -5.66 -3.26 11.71
C ILE A 84 -4.79 -2.95 10.48
N GLY A 85 -4.71 -1.68 10.07
CA GLY A 85 -3.82 -1.25 8.98
C GLY A 85 -2.34 -1.44 9.29
N GLU A 86 -1.91 -1.16 10.53
CA GLU A 86 -0.54 -1.42 10.98
C GLU A 86 -0.28 -2.93 11.07
N VAL A 87 -1.25 -3.73 11.54
CA VAL A 87 -1.15 -5.20 11.54
C VAL A 87 -0.93 -5.74 10.13
N TYR A 88 -1.73 -5.29 9.16
CA TYR A 88 -1.58 -5.68 7.75
C TYR A 88 -0.28 -5.17 7.13
N PHE A 89 0.18 -3.98 7.49
CA PHE A 89 1.48 -3.49 7.02
C PHE A 89 2.64 -4.38 7.53
N ARG A 90 2.59 -4.77 8.81
CA ARG A 90 3.63 -5.61 9.44
C ARG A 90 3.58 -7.06 8.95
N LEU A 91 2.41 -7.68 8.94
CA LEU A 91 2.27 -9.12 8.70
C LEU A 91 1.81 -9.47 7.27
N GLY A 92 1.35 -8.48 6.50
CA GLY A 92 0.70 -8.70 5.22
C GLY A 92 -0.73 -9.21 5.36
N ASN A 93 -1.26 -9.69 4.24
CA ASN A 93 -2.59 -10.30 4.18
C ASN A 93 -2.60 -11.61 5.01
N PRO A 94 -3.61 -11.82 5.86
CA PRO A 94 -3.80 -13.10 6.53
C PRO A 94 -4.13 -14.19 5.51
N SER A 95 -3.74 -15.43 5.80
CA SER A 95 -4.14 -16.61 5.03
C SER A 95 -5.59 -17.03 5.32
N LYS A 96 -6.10 -16.70 6.50
CA LYS A 96 -7.47 -17.03 6.93
C LYS A 96 -7.99 -15.98 7.91
N ILE A 97 -9.29 -15.70 7.83
CA ILE A 97 -10.02 -14.83 8.78
C ILE A 97 -11.26 -15.58 9.23
N GLU A 98 -11.43 -15.73 10.56
CA GLU A 98 -12.58 -16.36 11.20
C GLU A 98 -13.08 -15.49 12.35
N GLY A 99 -14.13 -14.71 12.10
CA GLY A 99 -14.60 -13.70 13.04
C GLY A 99 -13.51 -12.66 13.32
N ASN A 100 -13.10 -12.56 14.58
CA ASN A 100 -12.04 -11.65 15.03
C ASN A 100 -10.65 -12.27 14.99
N THR A 101 -10.51 -13.53 14.57
CA THR A 101 -9.22 -14.24 14.53
C THR A 101 -8.65 -14.21 13.12
N TYR A 102 -7.41 -13.71 13.02
CA TYR A 102 -6.66 -13.56 11.78
C TYR A 102 -5.46 -14.49 11.85
N THR A 103 -5.22 -15.26 10.80
CA THR A 103 -4.17 -16.28 10.76
C THR A 103 -3.15 -15.96 9.67
N TRP A 104 -1.87 -16.10 9.99
CA TRP A 104 -0.76 -16.03 9.04
C TRP A 104 0.01 -17.34 9.02
N LEU A 105 0.71 -17.59 7.91
CA LEU A 105 1.62 -18.70 7.74
C LEU A 105 3.06 -18.17 7.71
N ASP A 106 3.94 -18.77 8.51
CA ASP A 106 5.36 -18.43 8.54
C ASP A 106 6.23 -19.55 7.96
N GLY A 107 7.00 -19.21 6.95
CA GLY A 107 7.99 -20.08 6.32
C GLY A 107 7.46 -20.96 5.20
N LYS A 108 8.41 -21.71 4.61
CA LYS A 108 8.25 -22.79 3.62
C LYS A 108 9.39 -23.80 3.83
N PRO A 109 9.25 -25.09 3.46
CA PRO A 109 8.10 -25.72 2.80
C PRO A 109 6.94 -26.07 3.75
N ASP A 110 7.21 -26.20 5.05
CA ASP A 110 6.24 -26.58 6.07
C ASP A 110 5.89 -25.35 6.92
N PRO A 111 4.93 -24.51 6.50
CA PRO A 111 4.61 -23.28 7.19
C PRO A 111 3.99 -23.54 8.56
N VAL A 112 4.39 -22.74 9.55
CA VAL A 112 3.78 -22.74 10.87
C VAL A 112 2.77 -21.61 10.96
N ALA A 113 1.56 -21.92 11.42
CA ALA A 113 0.52 -20.93 11.58
C ALA A 113 0.62 -20.19 12.91
N PHE A 114 0.36 -18.89 12.89
CA PHE A 114 0.20 -18.07 14.10
C PHE A 114 -0.97 -17.10 13.92
N THR A 115 -1.47 -16.56 15.03
CA THR A 115 -2.74 -15.81 15.02
C THR A 115 -2.67 -14.49 15.74
N ALA A 116 -3.56 -13.59 15.34
CA ALA A 116 -3.89 -12.37 16.05
C ALA A 116 -5.41 -12.26 16.25
N THR A 117 -5.82 -11.63 17.34
CA THR A 117 -7.20 -11.23 17.57
C THR A 117 -7.35 -9.74 17.30
N ILE A 118 -8.27 -9.38 16.41
CA ILE A 118 -8.60 -8.00 16.06
C ILE A 118 -10.00 -7.68 16.57
N GLU A 119 -10.11 -6.66 17.43
CA GLU A 119 -11.38 -6.22 17.98
C GLU A 119 -11.58 -4.74 17.69
N ASN A 120 -12.76 -4.36 17.18
CA ASN A 120 -13.09 -2.98 16.86
C ASN A 120 -12.03 -2.28 15.98
N GLY A 121 -11.40 -3.03 15.06
CA GLY A 121 -10.39 -2.52 14.13
C GLY A 121 -8.99 -2.32 14.73
N VAL A 122 -8.73 -2.78 15.95
CA VAL A 122 -7.41 -2.73 16.59
C VAL A 122 -6.93 -4.09 17.08
N LEU A 123 -5.62 -4.24 17.21
CA LEU A 123 -4.98 -5.45 17.70
C LEU A 123 -5.28 -5.64 19.19
N ALA A 124 -6.03 -6.69 19.54
CA ALA A 124 -6.27 -7.07 20.93
C ALA A 124 -5.12 -7.93 21.47
N SER A 125 -4.72 -8.94 20.69
CA SER A 125 -3.62 -9.84 21.03
C SER A 125 -2.97 -10.40 19.77
N VAL A 126 -1.70 -10.78 19.90
CA VAL A 126 -0.98 -11.54 18.87
C VAL A 126 -0.18 -12.63 19.56
N ASN A 127 -0.30 -13.86 19.07
CA ASN A 127 0.49 -14.99 19.53
C ASN A 127 1.43 -15.38 18.41
N CYS A 128 2.63 -14.80 18.41
CA CYS A 128 3.66 -15.13 17.43
C CYS A 128 4.49 -16.33 17.89
N LEU A 129 5.13 -16.97 16.93
CA LEU A 129 5.95 -18.18 17.11
C LEU A 129 7.21 -17.94 17.94
#